data_AF-A0A933KWX7-F1
#
_entry.id   AF-A0A933KWX7-F1
#
_cell.length_a   1.000
_cell.length_b   1.000
_cell.length_c   1.000
_cell.angle_alpha   90.00
_cell.angle_beta   90.00
_cell.angle_gamma   90.00
#
_symmetry.space_group_name_H-M   'P 1'
#
loop_
_entity.id
_entity.type
_entity.pdbx_description
1 polymer ?
#
loop_
_entity_poly.entity_id
_entity_poly.type
_entity_poly.pdbx_seq_one_letter_code
_entity_poly.pdbx_strand_id
1 'polypeptide(L)'
;MVFFSIWVIDGNVGNGGWWQALENNTRHLVPAAHRSLVRIGATKAADIMGQVLALMPPHTDWNDQDEIELALEEVSDQAAEAMETLEEPWLGARDDIYAAMGAFMERQRPRH
;
A
#
# COMPACT_ATOMS: atom_id res chain seq x y z
N MET A 1 1.12 -14.70 3.00
CA MET A 1 0.43 -13.45 3.38
C MET A 1 0.28 -12.48 2.19
N VAL A 2 -0.10 -12.97 0.99
CA VAL A 2 -0.29 -12.06 -0.18
C VAL A 2 -1.54 -11.19 0.03
N PHE A 3 -2.68 -11.80 0.37
CA PHE A 3 -3.94 -11.08 0.50
C PHE A 3 -4.06 -10.26 1.79
N PHE A 4 -3.48 -10.75 2.89
CA PHE A 4 -3.59 -10.09 4.19
C PHE A 4 -2.98 -8.69 4.20
N SER A 5 -1.76 -8.53 3.68
CA SER A 5 -1.10 -7.22 3.62
C SER A 5 -1.88 -6.23 2.77
N ILE A 6 -2.39 -6.65 1.61
CA ILE A 6 -3.22 -5.81 0.74
C ILE A 6 -4.51 -5.40 1.46
N TRP A 7 -5.20 -6.34 2.10
CA TRP A 7 -6.46 -6.06 2.79
C TRP A 7 -6.29 -5.08 3.95
N VAL A 8 -5.23 -5.23 4.75
CA VAL A 8 -4.95 -4.32 5.86
C VAL A 8 -4.68 -2.90 5.36
N ILE A 9 -3.86 -2.75 4.32
CA ILE A 9 -3.55 -1.42 3.76
C ILE A 9 -4.79 -0.81 3.09
N ASP A 10 -5.55 -1.58 2.31
CA ASP A 10 -6.79 -1.08 1.71
C ASP A 10 -7.80 -0.61 2.76
N GLY A 11 -7.89 -1.33 3.88
CA GLY A 11 -8.74 -0.95 5.01
C GLY A 11 -8.28 0.35 5.68
N ASN A 12 -6.98 0.55 5.88
CA ASN A 12 -6.46 1.80 6.44
C ASN A 12 -6.73 2.98 5.51
N VAL A 13 -6.38 2.86 4.23
CA VAL A 13 -6.60 3.93 3.24
C VAL A 13 -8.08 4.24 3.08
N GLY A 14 -8.94 3.22 3.09
CA GLY A 14 -10.39 3.39 3.05
C GLY A 14 -11.01 4.07 4.26
N ASN A 15 -10.33 4.07 5.41
CA ASN A 15 -10.86 4.62 6.66
C ASN A 15 -10.35 6.03 6.97
N GLY A 16 -9.08 6.31 6.67
CA GLY A 16 -8.44 7.58 7.00
C GLY A 16 -7.24 7.89 6.12
N GLY A 17 -7.23 7.38 4.89
CA GLY A 17 -6.25 7.76 3.90
C GLY A 17 -4.87 7.11 4.06
N TRP A 18 -3.91 7.60 3.29
CA TRP A 18 -2.55 7.08 3.31
C TRP A 18 -1.84 7.36 4.64
N TRP A 19 -2.14 8.50 5.27
CA TRP A 19 -1.64 8.84 6.60
C TRP A 19 -2.00 7.79 7.63
N GLN A 20 -3.26 7.38 7.70
CA GLN A 20 -3.67 6.32 8.61
C GLN A 20 -2.93 4.99 8.32
N ALA A 21 -2.63 4.68 7.06
CA ALA A 21 -1.87 3.48 6.71
C ALA A 21 -0.41 3.52 7.18
N LEU A 22 0.18 4.72 7.26
CA LEU A 22 1.57 4.96 7.68
C LEU A 22 1.71 5.16 9.19
N GLU A 23 0.71 5.73 9.85
CA GLU A 23 0.71 6.01 11.30
C GLU A 23 0.21 4.83 12.15
N ASN A 24 -0.53 3.89 11.56
CA ASN A 24 -0.99 2.71 12.30
C ASN A 24 0.15 1.70 12.54
N ASN A 25 -0.03 0.86 13.56
CA ASN A 25 0.87 -0.25 13.88
C ASN A 25 1.00 -1.33 12.78
N THR A 26 0.28 -1.17 11.66
CA THR A 26 0.32 -2.05 10.48
C THR A 26 1.19 -1.50 9.35
N ARG A 27 1.83 -0.34 9.52
CA ARG A 27 2.76 0.30 8.57
C ARG A 27 3.84 -0.63 8.00
N HIS A 28 4.36 -1.56 8.80
CA HIS A 28 5.33 -2.56 8.37
C HIS A 28 4.84 -3.47 7.23
N LEU A 29 3.51 -3.51 7.01
CA LEU A 29 2.90 -4.23 5.91
C LEU A 29 2.88 -3.44 4.60
N VAL A 30 3.16 -2.12 4.59
CA VAL A 30 3.10 -1.29 3.37
C VAL A 30 4.03 -1.82 2.27
N PRO A 31 5.34 -2.08 2.50
CA PRO A 31 6.20 -2.66 1.48
C PRO A 31 5.77 -4.08 1.06
N ALA A 32 5.20 -4.85 2.00
CA ALA A 32 4.72 -6.20 1.74
C ALA A 32 3.46 -6.19 0.87
N ALA A 33 2.56 -5.22 1.08
CA ALA A 33 1.37 -4.99 0.27
C ALA A 33 1.78 -4.62 -1.16
N HIS A 34 2.75 -3.71 -1.33
CA HIS A 34 3.24 -3.34 -2.67
C HIS A 34 3.77 -4.55 -3.45
N ARG A 35 4.66 -5.34 -2.83
CA ARG A 35 5.16 -6.58 -3.45
C ARG A 35 4.04 -7.58 -3.76
N SER A 36 3.02 -7.64 -2.92
CA SER A 36 1.87 -8.52 -3.12
C SER A 36 1.01 -8.06 -4.29
N LEU A 37 0.76 -6.75 -4.44
CA LEU A 37 0.04 -6.16 -5.58
C LEU A 37 0.75 -6.47 -6.90
N VAL A 38 2.06 -6.22 -6.95
CA VAL A 38 2.91 -6.58 -8.11
C VAL A 38 2.80 -8.07 -8.42
N ARG A 39 2.87 -8.92 -7.40
CA ARG A 39 2.81 -10.38 -7.57
C ARG A 39 1.46 -10.88 -8.10
N ILE A 40 0.34 -10.27 -7.69
CA ILE A 40 -0.99 -10.69 -8.18
C ILE A 40 -1.35 -10.07 -9.54
N GLY A 41 -0.63 -9.02 -9.95
CA GLY A 41 -0.86 -8.29 -11.19
C GLY A 41 -1.84 -7.12 -11.08
N ALA A 42 -2.11 -6.64 -9.85
CA ALA A 42 -2.93 -5.45 -9.61
C ALA A 42 -2.12 -4.18 -9.93
N THR A 43 -1.95 -3.92 -11.24
CA THR A 43 -0.96 -2.98 -11.76
C THR A 43 -1.27 -1.55 -11.34
N LYS A 44 -2.54 -1.13 -11.42
CA LYS A 44 -2.91 0.26 -11.06
C LYS A 44 -2.65 0.53 -9.59
N ALA A 45 -3.07 -0.40 -8.74
CA ALA A 45 -2.85 -0.30 -7.29
C ALA A 45 -1.36 -0.37 -6.93
N ALA A 46 -0.59 -1.22 -7.61
CA ALA A 46 0.86 -1.28 -7.43
C ALA A 46 1.54 0.04 -7.79
N ASP A 47 1.17 0.66 -8.91
CA ASP A 47 1.74 1.93 -9.37
C ASP A 47 1.42 3.09 -8.42
N ILE A 48 0.19 3.13 -7.88
CA ILE A 48 -0.20 4.14 -6.88
C ILE A 48 0.59 3.96 -5.59
N MET A 49 0.65 2.73 -5.07
CA MET A 49 1.42 2.45 -3.85
C MET A 49 2.92 2.71 -4.06
N GLY A 50 3.45 2.45 -5.25
CA GLY A 50 4.83 2.80 -5.62
C GLY A 50 5.09 4.31 -5.56
N GLN A 51 4.12 5.14 -5.95
CA GLN A 51 4.20 6.60 -5.80
C GLN A 51 4.20 7.02 -4.33
N VAL A 52 3.32 6.45 -3.49
CA VAL A 52 3.31 6.71 -2.04
C VAL A 52 4.66 6.37 -1.41
N LEU A 53 5.22 5.21 -1.74
CA LEU A 53 6.54 4.79 -1.24
C LEU A 53 7.67 5.72 -1.69
N ALA A 54 7.55 6.34 -2.87
CA ALA A 54 8.55 7.28 -3.38
C ALA A 54 8.49 8.66 -2.72
N LEU A 55 7.38 8.98 -2.02
CA LEU A 55 7.24 10.20 -1.23
C LEU A 55 7.87 10.06 0.16
N MET A 56 8.12 8.82 0.62
CA MET A 56 8.82 8.56 1.88
C MET A 56 10.34 8.75 1.72
N PRO A 57 11.04 9.15 2.79
CA PRO A 57 12.50 9.17 2.79
C PRO A 57 13.12 7.86 2.29
N PRO A 58 14.21 7.93 1.51
CA PRO A 58 14.88 6.72 1.06
C PRO A 58 15.42 5.95 2.28
N HIS A 59 15.34 4.62 2.22
CA HIS A 59 15.84 3.71 3.26
C HIS A 59 15.09 3.72 4.61
N THR A 60 13.85 4.23 4.68
CA THR A 60 12.99 4.05 5.87
C THR A 60 12.94 2.58 6.30
N ASP A 61 13.32 2.26 7.54
CA ASP A 61 13.07 0.93 8.10
C ASP A 61 11.60 0.80 8.49
N TRP A 62 10.85 0.09 7.66
CA TRP A 62 9.43 -0.16 7.88
C TRP A 62 9.12 -1.04 9.11
N ASN A 63 10.13 -1.58 9.79
CA ASN A 63 9.97 -2.35 11.02
C ASN A 63 10.28 -1.55 12.29
N ASP A 64 10.87 -0.37 12.17
CA ASP A 64 11.17 0.52 13.30
C ASP A 64 10.13 1.64 13.35
N GLN A 65 9.39 1.71 14.46
CA GLN A 65 8.35 2.72 14.62
C GLN A 65 8.94 4.13 14.74
N ASP A 66 10.04 4.28 15.47
CA ASP A 66 10.63 5.59 15.74
C ASP A 66 11.21 6.16 14.44
N GLU A 67 11.82 5.31 13.60
CA GLU A 67 12.29 5.74 12.28
C GLU A 67 11.15 6.15 11.34
N ILE A 68 9.99 5.48 11.39
CA ILE A 68 8.85 5.83 10.54
C ILE A 68 8.21 7.13 11.01
N GLU A 69 8.07 7.34 12.32
CA GLU A 69 7.55 8.59 12.87
C GLU A 69 8.45 9.77 12.47
N LEU A 70 9.77 9.62 12.63
CA LEU A 70 10.74 10.61 12.15
C LEU A 70 10.64 10.81 10.63
N ALA A 71 10.51 9.73 9.85
CA ALA A 71 10.38 9.82 8.41
C ALA A 71 9.12 10.58 7.98
N LEU A 72 8.00 10.43 8.70
CA LEU A 72 6.76 11.15 8.45
C LEU A 72 6.87 12.63 8.82
N GLU A 73 7.60 12.98 9.90
CA GLU A 73 7.90 14.37 10.25
C GLU A 73 8.79 15.07 9.21
N GLU A 74 9.63 14.31 8.50
CA GLU A 74 10.50 14.81 7.43
C GLU A 74 9.80 14.93 6.06
N VAL A 75 8.58 14.40 5.92
CA VAL A 75 7.80 14.55 4.68
C VAL A 75 7.47 16.03 4.48
N SER A 76 8.01 16.61 3.41
CA SER A 76 7.70 18.01 3.06
C SER A 76 6.20 18.21 2.82
N ASP A 77 5.69 19.42 3.09
CA ASP A 77 4.28 19.79 2.80
C ASP A 77 3.85 19.41 1.38
N GLN A 78 4.74 19.59 0.39
CA GLN A 78 4.47 19.21 -0.99
C GLN A 78 4.28 17.70 -1.17
N ALA A 79 5.07 16.89 -0.47
CA ALA A 79 4.96 15.44 -0.49
C ALA A 79 3.72 14.96 0.27
N ALA A 80 3.35 15.65 1.35
CA ALA A 80 2.11 15.42 2.09
C ALA A 80 0.87 15.65 1.21
N GLU A 81 0.80 16.81 0.56
CA GLU A 81 -0.27 17.13 -0.39
C GLU A 81 -0.31 16.12 -1.55
N ALA A 82 0.85 15.77 -2.11
CA ALA A 82 0.94 14.77 -3.17
C ALA A 82 0.38 13.41 -2.72
N MET A 83 0.64 13.01 -1.47
CA MET A 83 0.14 11.75 -0.91
C MET A 83 -1.40 11.75 -0.81
N GLU A 84 -2.01 12.84 -0.37
CA GLU A 84 -3.47 12.98 -0.30
C GLU A 84 -4.12 12.85 -1.69
N THR A 85 -3.47 13.38 -2.74
CA THR A 85 -4.00 13.25 -4.11
C THR A 85 -4.04 11.80 -4.63
N LEU A 86 -3.36 10.86 -3.97
CA LEU A 86 -3.31 9.45 -4.34
C LEU A 86 -4.41 8.61 -3.67
N GLU A 87 -5.20 9.17 -2.77
CA GLU A 87 -6.27 8.43 -2.07
C GLU A 87 -7.42 8.05 -3.01
N GLU A 88 -7.98 9.02 -3.72
CA GLU A 88 -9.09 8.76 -4.66
C GLU A 88 -8.68 7.80 -5.79
N PRO A 89 -7.50 7.94 -6.43
CA PRO A 89 -6.98 6.93 -7.35
C PRO A 89 -6.90 5.52 -6.75
N TRP A 90 -6.49 5.39 -5.47
CA TRP A 90 -6.45 4.10 -4.80
C TRP A 90 -7.84 3.49 -4.63
N LEU A 91 -8.80 4.28 -4.16
CA LEU A 91 -10.19 3.84 -4.01
C LEU A 91 -10.78 3.39 -5.36
N GLY A 92 -10.48 4.13 -6.43
CA GLY A 92 -10.86 3.77 -7.81
C GLY A 92 -10.13 2.55 -8.37
N ALA A 93 -8.99 2.13 -7.78
CA ALA A 93 -8.24 0.95 -8.18
C ALA A 93 -8.71 -0.35 -7.50
N ARG A 94 -9.68 -0.29 -6.58
CA ARG A 94 -10.17 -1.48 -5.85
C ARG A 94 -10.67 -2.60 -6.76
N ASP A 95 -11.34 -2.27 -7.85
CA ASP A 95 -11.80 -3.28 -8.82
C ASP A 95 -10.63 -4.04 -9.46
N ASP A 96 -9.51 -3.36 -9.72
CA ASP A 96 -8.27 -3.97 -10.23
C ASP A 96 -7.68 -4.93 -9.20
N ILE A 97 -7.66 -4.53 -7.92
CA ILE A 97 -7.19 -5.36 -6.80
C ILE A 97 -8.02 -6.65 -6.73
N TYR A 98 -9.34 -6.53 -6.64
CA TYR A 98 -10.22 -7.69 -6.45
C TYR A 98 -10.22 -8.63 -7.66
N ALA A 99 -10.20 -8.08 -8.88
CA ALA A 99 -10.05 -8.89 -10.10
C ALA A 99 -8.73 -9.65 -10.14
N ALA A 100 -7.61 -8.99 -9.81
CA ALA A 100 -6.29 -9.61 -9.77
C ALA A 100 -6.18 -10.69 -8.69
N MET A 101 -6.78 -10.47 -7.51
CA MET A 101 -6.85 -11.46 -6.45
C MET A 101 -7.58 -12.73 -6.90
N GLY A 102 -8.77 -12.57 -7.51
CA GLY A 102 -9.55 -13.70 -8.03
C GLY A 102 -8.78 -14.49 -9.08
N ALA A 103 -8.17 -13.80 -10.04
CA ALA A 103 -7.35 -14.43 -11.07
C ALA A 103 -6.12 -15.14 -10.48
N PHE A 104 -5.48 -14.58 -9.45
CA PHE A 104 -4.36 -15.21 -8.77
C PHE A 104 -4.78 -16.48 -8.03
N MET A 105 -5.90 -16.46 -7.30
CA MET A 105 -6.43 -17.63 -6.60
C MET A 105 -6.74 -18.78 -7.56
N GLU A 106 -7.36 -18.48 -8.70
CA GLU A 106 -7.68 -19.50 -9.70
C GLU A 106 -6.40 -20.13 -10.29
N ARG A 107 -5.35 -19.34 -10.52
CA ARG A 107 -4.04 -19.86 -10.95
C ARG A 107 -3.36 -20.76 -9.91
N GLN A 108 -3.61 -20.53 -8.62
CA GLN A 108 -3.05 -21.33 -7.53
C GLN A 108 -3.87 -22.58 -7.21
N ARG A 109 -5.07 -22.73 -7.79
CA ARG A 109 -5.95 -23.87 -7.53
C ARG A 109 -5.30 -25.16 -8.03
N PRO A 110 -5.13 -26.20 -7.18
CA PRO A 110 -4.63 -27.49 -7.64
C PRO A 110 -5.55 -28.06 -8.72
N ARG A 111 -4.97 -28.50 -9.83
CA ARG A 111 -5.68 -29.27 -10.84
C ARG A 111 -5.78 -30.71 -10.34
N HIS A 112 -6.97 -31.12 -9.93
CA HIS A 112 -7.31 -32.51 -9.59
C HIS A 112 -7.81 -33.24 -10.82
#